data_AF-A0A7J4LI66-F1
#
_entry.id   AF-A0A7J4LI66-F1
#
_cell.length_a   1.000
_cell.length_b   1.000
_cell.length_c   1.000
_cell.angle_alpha   90.00
_cell.angle_beta   90.00
_cell.angle_gamma   90.00
#
_symmetry.space_group_name_H-M   'P 1'
#
loop_
_entity.id
_entity.type
_entity.pdbx_description
1 polymer ?
#
loop_
_entity_poly.entity_id
_entity_poly.type
_entity_poly.pdbx_seq_one_letter_code
_entity_poly.pdbx_strand_id
1 'polypeptide(L)'
;MLIKKRGQAAMEFLMTYGWAILVVLVVIGALAYFGVLNPQSFLPKKCQFSTGLVCSDHVLRSSGELVLRINNGLGNDITINNITFESDNSIIACKTDTSDESKTVPAGSEANFKLSTPTDAAKTTTCGTGGADAIGKFKGSRVKGKLNLAYTDLQTQFPHQQQGTLLTDVE
;
A
#
# COMPACT_ATOMS: atom_id res chain seq x y z
N MET A 1 -42.05 -57.37 -8.63
CA MET A 1 -41.32 -56.20 -9.13
C MET A 1 -40.75 -55.44 -7.94
N LEU A 2 -39.52 -55.73 -7.52
CA LEU A 2 -38.88 -55.11 -6.35
C LEU A 2 -38.17 -53.82 -6.78
N ILE A 3 -38.91 -52.71 -6.81
CA ILE A 3 -38.34 -51.39 -7.05
C ILE A 3 -37.51 -50.99 -5.83
N LYS A 4 -36.19 -50.87 -6.04
CA LYS A 4 -35.21 -50.44 -5.02
C LYS A 4 -35.58 -49.06 -4.48
N LYS A 5 -36.10 -49.00 -3.25
CA LYS A 5 -36.37 -47.78 -2.46
C LYS A 5 -35.09 -47.05 -1.99
N ARG A 6 -34.10 -46.82 -2.86
CA ARG A 6 -32.84 -46.14 -2.48
C ARG A 6 -32.79 -44.66 -2.85
N GLY A 7 -33.55 -44.23 -3.87
CA GLY A 7 -33.61 -42.81 -4.27
C GLY A 7 -34.56 -41.95 -3.43
N GLN A 8 -35.59 -42.55 -2.83
CA GLN A 8 -36.62 -41.81 -2.09
C GLN A 8 -36.11 -41.24 -0.77
N ALA A 9 -35.28 -41.99 -0.04
CA ALA A 9 -34.63 -41.49 1.17
C ALA A 9 -33.61 -40.37 0.87
N ALA A 10 -32.87 -40.48 -0.24
CA ALA A 10 -31.89 -39.47 -0.64
C ALA A 10 -32.54 -38.12 -1.01
N MET A 11 -33.75 -38.13 -1.59
CA MET A 11 -34.48 -36.90 -1.93
C MET A 11 -35.05 -36.18 -0.70
N GLU A 12 -35.48 -36.90 0.34
CA GLU A 12 -35.92 -36.29 1.61
C GLU A 12 -34.76 -35.65 2.39
N PHE A 13 -33.57 -36.27 2.36
CA PHE A 13 -32.37 -35.67 2.93
C PHE A 13 -31.96 -34.40 2.17
N LEU A 14 -31.97 -34.41 0.84
CA LEU A 14 -31.59 -33.23 0.05
C LEU A 14 -32.56 -32.05 0.26
N MET A 15 -33.85 -32.31 0.44
CA MET A 15 -34.86 -31.26 0.66
C MET A 15 -34.77 -30.62 2.05
N THR A 16 -34.47 -31.42 3.09
CA THR A 16 -34.36 -30.93 4.47
C THR A 16 -33.00 -30.29 4.78
N TYR A 17 -31.92 -30.66 4.08
CA TYR A 17 -30.64 -29.97 4.19
C TYR A 17 -30.48 -28.85 3.14
N GLY A 18 -31.31 -28.85 2.10
CA GLY A 18 -31.29 -27.85 1.02
C GLY A 18 -31.56 -26.42 1.48
N TRP A 19 -32.50 -26.23 2.41
CA TRP A 19 -32.74 -24.91 2.99
C TRP A 19 -31.59 -24.47 3.89
N ALA A 20 -30.97 -25.41 4.62
CA ALA A 20 -29.84 -25.12 5.49
C ALA A 20 -28.62 -24.63 4.68
N ILE A 21 -28.33 -25.27 3.53
CA ILE A 21 -27.23 -24.82 2.68
C ILE A 21 -27.53 -23.47 1.99
N LEU A 22 -28.79 -23.18 1.64
CA LEU A 22 -29.17 -21.86 1.12
C LEU A 22 -28.93 -20.76 2.16
N VAL A 23 -29.34 -20.98 3.42
CA VAL A 23 -29.12 -20.00 4.50
C VAL A 23 -27.62 -19.73 4.68
N VAL A 24 -26.79 -20.78 4.69
CA VAL A 24 -25.32 -20.63 4.82
C VAL A 24 -24.73 -19.83 3.66
N LEU A 25 -25.15 -20.09 2.41
CA LEU A 25 -24.68 -19.34 1.25
C LEU A 25 -25.07 -17.86 1.31
N VAL A 26 -26.30 -17.55 1.76
CA VAL A 26 -26.75 -16.17 1.95
C VAL A 26 -25.92 -15.45 3.01
N VAL A 27 -25.61 -16.11 4.13
CA VAL A 27 -24.77 -15.54 5.19
C VAL A 27 -23.35 -15.28 4.69
N ILE A 28 -22.72 -16.23 4.00
CA ILE A 28 -21.38 -16.05 3.42
C ILE A 28 -21.40 -14.92 2.38
N GLY A 29 -22.42 -14.87 1.53
CA GLY A 29 -22.61 -13.80 0.56
C GLY A 29 -22.75 -12.42 1.21
N ALA A 30 -23.53 -12.31 2.30
CA ALA A 30 -23.66 -11.08 3.06
C ALA A 30 -22.34 -10.67 3.73
N LEU A 31 -21.61 -11.59 4.33
CA LEU A 31 -20.30 -11.33 4.94
C LEU A 31 -19.24 -10.90 3.91
N ALA A 32 -19.28 -11.49 2.71
CA ALA A 32 -18.43 -11.08 1.60
C ALA A 32 -18.82 -9.69 1.09
N TYR A 33 -20.12 -9.39 0.97
CA TYR A 33 -20.62 -8.08 0.56
C TYR A 33 -20.22 -6.96 1.53
N PHE A 34 -20.32 -7.21 2.84
CA PHE A 34 -19.88 -6.26 3.87
C PHE A 34 -18.35 -6.19 4.03
N GLY A 35 -17.58 -6.96 3.26
CA GLY A 35 -16.12 -6.90 3.28
C GLY A 35 -15.46 -7.42 4.56
N VAL A 36 -16.20 -8.12 5.43
CA VAL A 36 -15.68 -8.73 6.67
C VAL A 36 -14.59 -9.76 6.35
N LEU A 37 -14.69 -10.40 5.19
CA LEU A 37 -13.71 -11.34 4.67
C LEU A 37 -12.54 -10.68 3.92
N ASN A 38 -12.37 -9.35 3.97
CA ASN A 38 -11.23 -8.69 3.35
C ASN A 38 -10.02 -8.65 4.32
N PRO A 39 -9.06 -9.60 4.23
CA PRO A 39 -7.91 -9.66 5.14
C PRO A 39 -7.03 -8.42 5.02
N GLN A 40 -7.10 -7.70 3.89
CA GLN A 40 -6.30 -6.52 3.64
C GLN A 40 -6.64 -5.38 4.60
N SER A 41 -7.82 -5.37 5.24
CA SER A 41 -8.23 -4.39 6.26
C SER A 41 -7.61 -4.62 7.64
N PHE A 42 -7.09 -5.81 7.91
CA PHE A 42 -6.47 -6.17 9.19
C PHE A 42 -4.95 -6.05 9.19
N LEU A 43 -4.32 -5.87 8.03
CA LEU A 43 -2.88 -5.66 7.98
C LEU A 43 -2.54 -4.29 8.60
N PRO A 44 -1.61 -4.20 9.55
CA PRO A 44 -1.19 -2.90 10.06
C PRO A 44 -0.55 -2.08 8.93
N LYS A 45 -0.64 -0.74 9.02
CA LYS A 45 0.13 0.14 8.14
C LYS A 45 1.61 -0.16 8.36
N LYS A 46 2.39 -0.24 7.28
CA LYS A 46 3.81 -0.55 7.35
C LYS A 46 4.57 0.32 6.39
N CYS A 47 5.66 0.91 6.86
CA CYS A 47 6.69 1.53 6.03
C CYS A 47 8.02 0.91 6.49
N GLN A 48 8.70 0.21 5.59
CA GLN A 48 9.94 -0.48 5.93
C GLN A 48 10.92 -0.42 4.77
N PHE A 49 12.18 -0.08 5.08
CA PHE A 49 13.31 -0.17 4.16
C PHE A 49 14.22 -1.35 4.53
N SER A 50 15.03 -1.85 3.58
CA SER A 50 15.79 -3.09 3.81
C SER A 50 16.85 -3.04 4.93
N THR A 51 17.61 -1.95 5.07
CA THR A 51 18.76 -1.84 5.97
C THR A 51 19.12 -0.39 6.31
N GLY A 52 19.45 -0.05 7.56
CA GLY A 52 20.08 1.22 7.96
C GLY A 52 19.20 2.48 7.95
N LEU A 53 18.13 2.52 7.15
CA LEU A 53 17.11 3.57 7.17
C LEU A 53 15.84 3.06 7.82
N VAL A 54 15.31 3.81 8.79
CA VAL A 54 14.07 3.47 9.49
C VAL A 54 13.00 4.46 9.10
N CYS A 55 11.83 3.96 8.70
CA CYS A 55 10.66 4.80 8.46
C CYS A 55 9.88 4.89 9.77
N SER A 56 9.95 6.04 10.43
CA SER A 56 9.30 6.26 11.73
C SER A 56 7.80 6.49 11.57
N ASP A 57 7.38 7.18 10.49
CA ASP A 57 5.98 7.47 10.23
C ASP A 57 5.73 7.78 8.74
N HIS A 58 4.47 7.63 8.31
CA HIS A 58 4.05 7.90 6.93
C HIS A 58 2.57 8.30 6.86
N VAL A 59 2.26 9.26 6.00
CA VAL A 59 0.88 9.70 5.73
C VAL A 59 0.69 9.93 4.23
N LEU A 60 -0.34 9.31 3.66
CA LEU A 60 -0.77 9.54 2.28
C LEU A 60 -2.11 10.27 2.30
N ARG A 61 -2.11 11.56 1.98
CA ARG A 61 -3.31 12.40 1.99
C ARG A 61 -4.10 12.26 0.69
N SER A 62 -5.42 12.36 0.77
CA SER A 62 -6.31 12.49 -0.40
C SER A 62 -5.99 13.69 -1.28
N SER A 63 -5.30 14.71 -0.76
CA SER A 63 -4.79 15.86 -1.51
C SER A 63 -3.71 15.50 -2.53
N GLY A 64 -3.09 14.32 -2.41
CA GLY A 64 -2.01 13.85 -3.27
C GLY A 64 -0.62 13.95 -2.65
N GLU A 65 -0.50 14.46 -1.42
CA GLU A 65 0.77 14.55 -0.71
C GLU A 65 1.08 13.24 0.03
N LEU A 66 2.24 12.64 -0.26
CA LEU A 66 2.81 11.56 0.54
C LEU A 66 3.93 12.13 1.40
N VAL A 67 3.77 12.07 2.72
CA VAL A 67 4.79 12.51 3.67
C VAL A 67 5.40 11.29 4.34
N LEU A 68 6.73 11.18 4.26
CA LEU A 68 7.50 10.12 4.90
C LEU A 68 8.42 10.74 5.96
N ARG A 69 8.48 10.14 7.15
CA ARG A 69 9.46 10.47 8.18
C ARG A 69 10.51 9.37 8.23
N ILE A 70 11.74 9.71 7.88
CA ILE A 70 12.84 8.76 7.77
C ILE A 70 13.93 9.13 8.77
N ASN A 71 14.35 8.15 9.55
CA ASN A 71 15.46 8.21 10.50
C ASN A 71 16.70 7.55 9.89
N ASN A 72 17.82 8.25 9.94
CA ASN A 72 19.10 7.75 9.47
C ASN A 72 19.82 6.95 10.58
N GLY A 73 19.81 5.61 10.46
CA GLY A 73 20.52 4.69 11.34
C GLY A 73 21.85 4.16 10.80
N LEU A 74 22.38 4.72 9.70
CA LEU A 74 23.61 4.24 9.03
C LEU A 74 24.90 4.68 9.74
N GLY A 75 24.82 5.55 10.75
CA GLY A 75 25.99 6.02 11.52
C GLY A 75 26.82 7.11 10.82
N ASN A 76 26.58 7.38 9.54
CA ASN A 76 27.18 8.46 8.76
C ASN A 76 26.10 9.43 8.27
N ASP A 77 26.48 10.67 7.98
CA ASP A 77 25.58 11.64 7.37
C ASP A 77 25.32 11.28 5.91
N ILE A 78 24.04 11.21 5.54
CA ILE A 78 23.62 10.86 4.18
C ILE A 78 22.88 12.03 3.54
N THR A 79 22.94 12.11 2.22
CA THR A 79 22.09 13.01 1.45
C THR A 79 21.11 12.18 0.65
N ILE A 80 19.81 12.39 0.85
CA ILE A 80 18.78 11.67 0.11
C ILE A 80 18.52 12.42 -1.20
N ASN A 81 18.91 11.80 -2.32
CA ASN A 81 18.81 12.37 -3.65
C ASN A 81 17.38 12.30 -4.17
N ASN A 82 16.77 11.11 -4.11
CA ASN A 82 15.39 10.92 -4.55
C ASN A 82 14.70 9.79 -3.79
N ILE A 83 13.39 9.89 -3.70
CA ILE A 83 12.49 8.87 -3.21
C ILE A 83 11.37 8.74 -4.22
N THR A 84 11.08 7.53 -4.65
CA THR A 84 9.96 7.22 -5.52
C THR A 84 9.07 6.20 -4.86
N PHE A 85 7.76 6.39 -4.97
CA PHE A 85 6.76 5.45 -4.54
C PHE A 85 5.98 4.97 -5.76
N GLU A 86 5.80 3.66 -5.87
CA GLU A 86 4.96 3.06 -6.90
C GLU A 86 4.09 1.97 -6.30
N SER A 87 2.78 2.09 -6.46
CA SER A 87 1.82 1.07 -6.04
C SER A 87 1.97 -0.24 -6.84
N ASP A 88 1.64 -1.38 -6.23
CA ASP A 88 1.73 -2.71 -6.87
C ASP A 88 0.87 -2.78 -8.16
N ASN A 89 -0.24 -2.05 -8.19
CA ASN A 89 -1.13 -1.97 -9.35
C ASN A 89 -0.70 -0.90 -10.38
N SER A 90 0.44 -0.22 -10.16
CA SER A 90 0.96 0.86 -11.02
C SER A 90 0.02 2.05 -11.24
N ILE A 91 -1.03 2.16 -10.41
CA ILE A 91 -2.01 3.23 -10.47
C ILE A 91 -1.39 4.48 -9.87
N ILE A 92 -1.01 4.40 -8.59
CA ILE A 92 -0.44 5.53 -7.83
C ILE A 92 1.08 5.53 -7.96
N ALA A 93 1.65 6.67 -8.34
CA ALA A 93 3.08 6.92 -8.31
C ALA A 93 3.43 8.33 -7.79
N CYS A 94 4.37 8.40 -6.84
CA CYS A 94 4.88 9.66 -6.27
C CYS A 94 6.39 9.78 -6.46
N LYS A 95 6.92 11.00 -6.55
CA LYS A 95 8.35 11.30 -6.51
C LYS A 95 8.63 12.36 -5.44
N THR A 96 9.83 12.41 -4.88
CA THR A 96 10.24 13.49 -3.97
C THR A 96 9.98 14.84 -4.60
N ASP A 97 9.41 15.74 -3.80
CA ASP A 97 9.22 17.12 -4.20
C ASP A 97 10.59 17.80 -4.41
N THR A 98 10.67 18.67 -5.39
CA THR A 98 11.87 19.43 -5.73
C THR A 98 12.45 20.21 -4.54
N SER A 99 11.61 20.60 -3.56
CA SER A 99 12.04 21.28 -2.35
C SER A 99 12.73 20.39 -1.31
N ASP A 100 12.50 19.07 -1.37
CA ASP A 100 13.11 18.08 -0.48
C ASP A 100 14.15 17.20 -1.21
N GLU A 101 14.46 17.54 -2.47
CA GLU A 101 15.50 16.87 -3.26
C GLU A 101 16.89 17.19 -2.70
N SER A 102 17.75 16.18 -2.59
CA SER A 102 19.12 16.32 -2.05
C SER A 102 19.20 16.86 -0.61
N LYS A 103 18.26 16.45 0.25
CA LYS A 103 18.25 16.82 1.67
C LYS A 103 19.24 15.97 2.47
N THR A 104 20.11 16.63 3.22
CA THR A 104 21.05 15.97 4.13
C THR A 104 20.35 15.57 5.42
N VAL A 105 20.50 14.31 5.82
CA VAL A 105 20.00 13.73 7.06
C VAL A 105 21.22 13.26 7.88
N PRO A 106 21.59 14.01 8.93
CA PRO A 106 22.67 13.60 9.82
C PRO A 106 22.44 12.23 10.47
N ALA A 107 23.52 11.56 10.87
CA ALA A 107 23.45 10.29 11.58
C ALA A 107 22.60 10.41 12.86
N GLY A 108 21.66 9.49 13.04
CA GLY A 108 20.75 9.43 14.19
C GLY A 108 19.63 10.48 14.19
N SER A 109 19.51 11.28 13.14
CA SER A 109 18.45 12.29 13.01
C SER A 109 17.31 11.83 12.10
N GLU A 110 16.15 12.45 12.27
CA GLU A 110 14.98 12.23 11.44
C GLU A 110 14.72 13.42 10.51
N ALA A 111 14.33 13.12 9.27
CA ALA A 111 13.88 14.12 8.31
C ALA A 111 12.54 13.72 7.71
N ASN A 112 11.71 14.76 7.49
CA ASN A 112 10.46 14.63 6.75
C ASN A 112 10.74 14.86 5.27
N PHE A 113 10.19 14.00 4.43
CA PHE A 113 10.23 14.08 2.98
C PHE A 113 8.82 14.15 2.43
N LYS A 114 8.54 15.18 1.65
CA LYS A 114 7.32 15.28 0.89
C LYS A 114 7.54 14.71 -0.50
N LEU A 115 6.60 13.87 -0.93
CA LEU A 115 6.54 13.32 -2.26
C LEU A 115 5.26 13.86 -2.92
N SER A 116 5.41 14.39 -4.12
CA SER A 116 4.36 14.99 -4.94
C SER A 116 4.52 14.54 -6.41
N THR A 117 3.74 15.12 -7.33
CA THR A 117 3.77 14.71 -8.74
C THR A 117 5.08 15.10 -9.39
N PRO A 118 5.68 14.23 -10.23
CA PRO A 118 6.69 14.70 -11.15
C PRO A 118 6.05 15.74 -12.09
N THR A 119 6.66 16.92 -12.19
CA THR A 119 6.27 18.00 -13.09
C THR A 119 6.38 17.62 -14.58
N ASP A 120 7.01 16.48 -14.88
CA ASP A 120 7.18 15.93 -16.22
C ASP A 120 6.69 14.45 -16.30
N ALA A 121 5.78 14.18 -17.24
CA ALA A 121 5.39 12.87 -17.83
C ALA A 121 4.25 12.01 -17.22
N ALA A 122 3.12 11.99 -17.95
CA ALA A 122 2.56 10.80 -18.64
C ALA A 122 2.28 9.49 -17.86
N LYS A 123 1.76 9.51 -16.63
CA LYS A 123 1.20 8.30 -15.98
C LYS A 123 -0.11 8.59 -15.23
N THR A 124 -1.08 7.68 -15.34
CA THR A 124 -2.53 7.92 -15.17
C THR A 124 -3.04 8.16 -13.73
N THR A 125 -2.24 8.14 -12.67
CA THR A 125 -2.67 8.66 -11.35
C THR A 125 -1.43 9.11 -10.56
N THR A 126 -1.10 10.38 -10.67
CA THR A 126 0.08 10.98 -10.05
C THR A 126 -0.24 11.44 -8.62
N CYS A 127 0.74 11.46 -7.72
CA CYS A 127 0.57 12.01 -6.36
C CYS A 127 0.43 13.56 -6.39
N GLY A 128 -0.73 14.06 -6.85
CA GLY A 128 -1.28 15.43 -7.16
C GLY A 128 -0.42 16.72 -7.09
N THR A 129 -0.55 17.73 -7.97
CA THR A 129 -1.64 18.14 -8.89
C THR A 129 -1.16 18.30 -10.36
N GLY A 130 -1.74 17.50 -11.26
CA GLY A 130 -1.52 17.62 -12.71
C GLY A 130 -2.08 16.45 -13.53
N GLY A 131 -3.41 16.32 -13.62
CA GLY A 131 -4.08 15.53 -14.66
C GLY A 131 -4.87 14.28 -14.23
N ALA A 132 -6.19 14.40 -14.28
CA ALA A 132 -7.25 13.41 -14.59
C ALA A 132 -7.36 12.06 -13.86
N ASP A 133 -6.79 11.86 -12.67
CA ASP A 133 -7.37 10.98 -11.63
C ASP A 133 -6.74 11.35 -10.28
N ALA A 134 -7.47 12.09 -9.44
CA ALA A 134 -6.97 12.50 -8.13
C ALA A 134 -6.95 11.29 -7.18
N ILE A 135 -5.89 11.16 -6.37
CA ILE A 135 -5.79 10.20 -5.26
C ILE A 135 -7.04 10.22 -4.36
N GLY A 136 -7.76 11.35 -4.28
CA GLY A 136 -9.04 11.46 -3.60
C GLY A 136 -10.12 10.43 -4.00
N LYS A 137 -10.05 9.84 -5.20
CA LYS A 137 -10.93 8.72 -5.60
C LYS A 137 -10.69 7.45 -4.78
N PHE A 138 -9.48 7.30 -4.24
CA PHE A 138 -9.06 6.16 -3.44
C PHE A 138 -9.14 6.43 -1.94
N LYS A 139 -9.83 7.49 -1.50
CA LYS A 139 -10.01 7.80 -0.07
C LYS A 139 -10.54 6.58 0.70
N GLY A 140 -9.90 6.24 1.81
CA GLY A 140 -10.20 5.05 2.62
C GLY A 140 -9.76 3.72 2.01
N SER A 141 -9.22 3.72 0.79
CA SER A 141 -8.64 2.54 0.16
C SER A 141 -7.22 2.32 0.64
N ARG A 142 -6.82 1.05 0.75
CA ARG A 142 -5.46 0.66 1.11
C ARG A 142 -4.60 0.49 -0.14
N VAL A 143 -3.45 1.11 -0.11
CA VAL A 143 -2.45 1.11 -1.17
C VAL A 143 -1.21 0.38 -0.64
N LYS A 144 -0.77 -0.61 -1.41
CA LYS A 144 0.51 -1.28 -1.21
C LYS A 144 1.41 -0.94 -2.39
N GLY A 145 2.68 -0.71 -2.11
CA GLY A 145 3.65 -0.43 -3.14
C GLY A 145 5.09 -0.55 -2.68
N LYS A 146 5.98 -0.28 -3.63
CA LYS A 146 7.42 -0.25 -3.47
C LYS A 146 7.87 1.19 -3.30
N LEU A 147 8.82 1.38 -2.39
CA LEU A 147 9.58 2.61 -2.24
C LEU A 147 10.99 2.37 -2.79
N ASN A 148 11.49 3.25 -3.66
CA ASN A 148 12.91 3.26 -3.99
C ASN A 148 13.50 4.57 -3.48
N LEU A 149 14.57 4.46 -2.69
CA LEU A 149 15.26 5.56 -2.07
C LEU A 149 16.71 5.57 -2.56
N ALA A 150 17.09 6.65 -3.21
CA ALA A 150 18.46 6.95 -3.61
C ALA A 150 19.10 7.88 -2.59
N TYR A 151 20.25 7.51 -2.07
CA TYR A 151 21.03 8.37 -1.18
C TYR A 151 22.51 8.29 -1.50
N THR A 152 23.25 9.33 -1.13
CA THR A 152 24.70 9.39 -1.24
C THR A 152 25.27 9.55 0.17
N ASP A 153 26.24 8.71 0.53
CA ASP A 153 26.98 8.88 1.78
C ASP A 153 27.95 10.07 1.63
N LEU A 154 27.94 11.02 2.57
CA LEU A 154 28.79 12.21 2.51
C LEU A 154 30.28 11.91 2.75
N GLN A 155 30.61 10.80 3.44
CA GLN A 155 31.99 10.40 3.72
C GLN A 155 32.63 9.72 2.52
N THR A 156 31.90 8.80 1.88
CA THR A 156 32.45 7.98 0.79
C THR A 156 32.11 8.52 -0.60
N GLN A 157 31.13 9.42 -0.68
CA GLN A 157 30.56 9.96 -1.94
C GLN A 157 29.99 8.89 -2.89
N PHE A 158 29.81 7.65 -2.44
CA PHE A 158 29.20 6.62 -3.27
C PHE A 158 27.66 6.74 -3.25
N PRO A 159 27.01 6.67 -4.42
CA PRO A 159 25.56 6.59 -4.50
C PRO A 159 25.09 5.19 -4.16
N HIS A 160 24.04 5.12 -3.34
CA HIS A 160 23.37 3.90 -2.92
C HIS A 160 21.89 3.97 -3.29
N GLN A 161 21.31 2.81 -3.56
CA GLN A 161 19.91 2.63 -3.87
C GLN A 161 19.34 1.58 -2.93
N GLN A 162 18.22 1.90 -2.32
CA GLN A 162 17.57 1.02 -1.36
C GLN A 162 16.09 0.88 -1.66
N GLN A 163 15.64 -0.37 -1.61
CA GLN A 163 14.23 -0.68 -1.78
C GLN A 163 13.55 -0.80 -0.42
N GLY A 164 12.32 -0.32 -0.38
CA GLY A 164 11.41 -0.41 0.74
C GLY A 164 10.02 -0.80 0.27
N THR A 165 9.16 -1.07 1.23
CA THR A 165 7.75 -1.36 1.00
C THR A 165 6.90 -0.41 1.84
N LEU A 166 5.81 0.05 1.25
CA LEU A 166 4.83 0.90 1.91
C LEU A 166 3.45 0.27 1.76
N LEU A 167 2.77 0.13 2.89
CA LEU A 167 1.38 -0.26 2.99
C LEU A 167 0.67 0.79 3.83
N THR A 168 -0.19 1.58 3.19
CA THR A 168 -0.93 2.66 3.84
C THR A 168 -2.31 2.81 3.23
N ASP A 169 -3.25 3.31 4.02
CA ASP A 169 -4.51 3.88 3.54
C ASP A 169 -4.30 5.31 3.04
N VAL A 170 -5.18 5.70 2.11
CA VAL A 170 -5.35 7.08 1.66
C VAL A 170 -6.32 7.78 2.60
N GLU A 171 -5.87 8.85 3.26
CA GLU A 171 -6.67 9.64 4.20
C GLU A 171 -7.65 10.61 3.53
#